data_AF-A0A1Q6EG15-F1
#
_entry.id   AF-A0A1Q6EG15-F1
#
_cell.length_a   1.000
_cell.length_b   1.000
_cell.length_c   1.000
_cell.angle_alpha   90.00
_cell.angle_beta   90.00
_cell.angle_gamma   90.00
#
_symmetry.space_group_name_H-M   'P 1'
#
loop_
_entity.id
_entity.type
_entity.pdbx_description
1 polymer ?
#
loop_
_entity_poly.entity_id
_entity_poly.type
_entity_poly.pdbx_seq_one_letter_code
_entity_poly.pdbx_strand_id
1 'polypeptide(L)'
;MFDMMLPSSSLKLHLSKMNMFGIGNRMMRRIMKRKGIDSLETLRRQAIDNGVEFIACQMSMEVMGVQREELLDNVTVGGVATYMERAGKANVNLFI
;
A
#
# COMPACT_ATOMS: atom_id res chain seq x y z
N MET A 1 -1.26 -18.82 7.30
CA MET A 1 0.19 -18.72 7.52
C MET A 1 0.71 -17.36 7.09
N PHE A 2 0.46 -16.92 5.85
CA PHE A 2 0.87 -15.60 5.36
C PHE A 2 0.32 -14.44 6.17
N ASP A 3 -0.94 -14.50 6.60
CA ASP A 3 -1.55 -13.47 7.46
C ASP A 3 -0.72 -13.16 8.74
N MET A 4 -0.17 -14.18 9.40
CA MET A 4 0.70 -13.98 10.59
C MET A 4 2.10 -13.43 10.25
N MET A 5 2.56 -13.61 9.02
CA MET A 5 3.90 -13.21 8.57
C MET A 5 3.92 -11.86 7.86
N LEU A 6 2.80 -11.46 7.27
CA LEU A 6 2.67 -10.22 6.51
C LEU A 6 2.44 -9.02 7.44
N PRO A 7 2.95 -7.83 7.07
CA PRO A 7 2.76 -6.64 7.87
C PRO A 7 1.28 -6.22 7.86
N SER A 8 0.62 -6.35 9.01
CA SER A 8 -0.79 -6.00 9.19
C SER A 8 -1.10 -4.49 9.10
N SER A 9 -0.09 -3.62 8.97
CA SER A 9 -0.28 -2.18 8.80
C SER A 9 0.95 -1.49 8.21
N SER A 10 0.76 -0.27 7.72
CA SER A 10 1.84 0.60 7.21
C SER A 10 2.93 0.91 8.24
N LEU A 11 2.65 0.79 9.54
CA LEU A 11 3.63 0.94 10.60
C LEU A 11 4.62 -0.23 10.66
N LYS A 12 4.18 -1.42 10.25
CA LYS A 12 4.98 -2.65 10.23
C LYS A 12 5.69 -2.89 8.88
N LEU A 13 5.46 -2.04 7.87
CA LEU A 13 6.19 -2.11 6.61
C LEU A 13 7.68 -1.82 6.83
N HIS A 14 8.52 -2.60 6.15
CA HIS A 14 9.97 -2.47 6.21
C HIS A 14 10.46 -1.48 5.15
N LEU A 15 11.58 -0.80 5.43
CA LEU A 15 12.26 -0.03 4.39
C LEU A 15 12.81 -0.97 3.32
N SER A 16 12.71 -0.57 2.05
CA SER A 16 13.23 -1.34 0.91
C SER A 16 14.75 -1.57 0.99
N LYS A 17 15.48 -0.63 1.58
CA LYS A 17 16.91 -0.73 1.90
C LYS A 17 17.18 -0.13 3.28
N MET A 18 18.24 -0.59 3.95
CA MET A 18 18.66 -0.12 5.27
C MET A 18 17.60 -0.26 6.38
N ASN A 19 16.75 -1.30 6.33
CA ASN A 19 15.76 -1.52 7.39
C ASN A 19 16.40 -1.80 8.77
N MET A 20 17.58 -2.44 8.80
CA MET A 20 18.37 -2.72 10.03
C MET A 20 17.51 -3.29 11.17
N PHE A 21 16.83 -4.41 10.93
CA PHE A 21 15.89 -5.03 11.88
C PHE A 21 14.80 -4.06 12.42
N GLY A 22 14.38 -3.10 11.60
CA GLY A 22 13.35 -2.10 11.91
C GLY A 22 13.88 -0.78 12.48
N ILE A 23 15.18 -0.70 12.84
CA ILE A 23 15.80 0.54 13.33
C ILE A 23 15.73 1.64 12.26
N GLY A 24 15.99 1.28 11.00
CA GLY A 24 15.95 2.21 9.87
C GLY A 24 14.57 2.84 9.69
N ASN A 25 13.50 2.04 9.75
CA ASN A 25 12.12 2.54 9.64
C ASN A 25 11.81 3.58 10.73
N ARG A 26 12.19 3.29 11.98
CA ARG A 26 12.00 4.23 13.10
C ARG A 26 12.79 5.53 12.92
N MET A 27 14.03 5.45 12.44
CA MET A 27 14.85 6.61 12.15
C MET A 27 14.26 7.46 11.02
N MET A 28 13.82 6.82 9.93
CA MET A 28 13.23 7.51 8.78
C MET A 28 11.95 8.26 9.19
N ARG A 29 11.03 7.60 9.90
CA ARG A 29 9.81 8.24 10.43
C ARG A 29 10.14 9.43 11.34
N ARG A 30 11.20 9.35 12.14
CA ARG A 30 11.65 10.46 13.00
C ARG A 30 12.20 11.64 12.18
N ILE A 31 12.90 11.37 11.07
CA ILE A 31 13.40 12.42 10.17
C ILE A 31 12.24 13.08 9.43
N MET A 32 11.30 12.30 8.89
CA MET A 32 10.09 12.80 8.24
C MET A 32 9.32 13.75 9.15
N LYS A 33 9.03 13.31 10.39
CA LYS A 33 8.34 14.15 11.38
C LYS A 33 9.10 15.46 11.68
N ARG A 34 10.41 15.41 11.83
CA ARG A 34 11.24 16.61 12.08
C ARG A 34 11.25 17.58 10.91
N LYS A 35 11.13 17.08 9.68
CA LYS A 35 11.07 17.89 8.46
C LYS A 35 9.64 18.34 8.10
N GLY A 36 8.64 18.03 8.92
CA GLY A 36 7.24 18.34 8.64
C GLY A 36 6.66 17.56 7.46
N ILE A 37 7.22 16.38 7.15
CA ILE A 37 6.71 15.51 6.09
C ILE A 37 5.61 14.62 6.68
N ASP A 38 4.47 14.55 5.97
CA ASP A 38 3.34 13.73 6.35
C ASP A 38 3.68 12.24 6.44
N SER A 39 3.00 11.56 7.37
CA SER A 39 3.13 10.12 7.53
C SER A 39 2.45 9.37 6.37
N LEU A 40 2.88 8.13 6.10
CA LEU A 40 2.22 7.28 5.10
C LEU A 40 0.72 7.09 5.41
N GLU A 41 0.37 7.03 6.68
CA GLU A 41 -1.01 6.92 7.16
C GLU A 41 -1.83 8.16 6.79
N THR A 42 -1.24 9.35 6.96
CA THR A 42 -1.84 10.64 6.57
C THR A 42 -2.01 10.72 5.06
N LEU A 43 -0.96 10.40 4.30
CA LEU A 43 -0.97 10.44 2.84
C LEU A 43 -2.01 9.48 2.25
N ARG A 44 -2.13 8.26 2.81
CA ARG A 44 -3.15 7.29 2.40
C ARG A 44 -4.56 7.85 2.63
N ARG A 45 -4.82 8.46 3.79
CA ARG A 45 -6.12 9.07 4.07
C ARG A 45 -6.42 10.23 3.11
N GLN A 46 -5.46 11.12 2.89
CA GLN A 46 -5.59 12.20 1.92
C GLN A 46 -5.88 11.68 0.50
N ALA A 47 -5.26 10.57 0.09
CA ALA A 47 -5.56 9.94 -1.20
C ALA A 47 -7.02 9.47 -1.27
N ILE A 48 -7.54 8.84 -0.22
CA ILE A 48 -8.95 8.44 -0.12
C ILE A 48 -9.86 9.67 -0.19
N ASP A 49 -9.57 10.71 0.60
CA ASP A 49 -10.37 11.94 0.67
C ASP A 49 -10.40 12.69 -0.67
N ASN A 50 -9.34 12.55 -1.48
CA ASN A 50 -9.24 13.11 -2.83
C ASN A 50 -9.82 12.20 -3.93
N GLY A 51 -10.49 11.10 -3.57
CA GLY A 51 -11.17 10.22 -4.52
C GLY A 51 -10.25 9.27 -5.28
N VAL A 52 -9.06 8.95 -4.76
CA VAL A 52 -8.20 7.90 -5.34
C VAL A 52 -8.87 6.54 -5.17
N GLU A 53 -9.03 5.83 -6.29
CA GLU A 53 -9.54 4.47 -6.29
C GLU A 53 -8.42 3.47 -5.96
N PHE A 54 -8.64 2.64 -4.94
CA PHE A 54 -7.75 1.55 -4.57
C PHE A 54 -8.29 0.23 -5.11
N ILE A 55 -7.47 -0.48 -5.89
CA ILE A 55 -7.84 -1.77 -6.48
C ILE A 55 -6.88 -2.84 -5.97
N ALA A 56 -7.40 -3.88 -5.33
CA ALA A 56 -6.64 -5.07 -4.96
C ALA A 56 -6.61 -6.07 -6.12
N CYS A 57 -5.43 -6.58 -6.44
CA CYS A 57 -5.25 -7.59 -7.48
C CYS A 57 -5.79 -8.95 -7.00
N GLN A 58 -6.80 -9.48 -7.69
CA GLN A 58 -7.45 -10.74 -7.34
C GLN A 58 -6.45 -11.91 -7.23
N MET A 59 -5.59 -12.08 -8.25
CA MET A 59 -4.60 -13.17 -8.24
C MET A 59 -3.61 -13.03 -7.07
N SER A 60 -3.23 -11.80 -6.73
CA SER A 60 -2.34 -11.56 -5.59
C SER A 60 -3.02 -11.89 -4.26
N MET A 61 -4.31 -11.59 -4.12
CA MET A 61 -5.11 -11.98 -2.94
C MET A 61 -5.19 -13.50 -2.81
N GLU A 62 -5.49 -14.21 -3.90
CA GLU A 62 -5.58 -15.68 -3.91
C GLU A 62 -4.25 -16.35 -3.52
N VAL A 63 -3.12 -15.88 -4.08
CA VAL A 63 -1.79 -16.42 -3.77
C VAL A 63 -1.38 -16.13 -2.32
N MET A 64 -1.69 -14.94 -1.80
CA MET A 64 -1.34 -14.56 -0.43
C MET A 64 -2.35 -15.04 0.62
N GLY A 65 -3.52 -15.54 0.18
CA GLY A 65 -4.61 -15.97 1.07
C GLY A 65 -5.26 -14.83 1.85
N VAL A 66 -5.39 -13.65 1.23
CA VAL A 66 -6.01 -12.45 1.82
C VAL A 66 -7.47 -12.37 1.39
N GLN A 67 -8.38 -12.23 2.35
CA GLN A 67 -9.81 -12.13 2.11
C GLN A 67 -10.28 -10.67 1.94
N ARG A 68 -11.43 -10.48 1.30
CA ARG A 68 -11.96 -9.13 1.02
C ARG A 68 -12.29 -8.37 2.30
N GLU A 69 -12.69 -9.07 3.35
CA GLU A 69 -13.09 -8.52 4.65
C GLU A 69 -11.89 -7.98 5.44
N GLU A 70 -10.67 -8.37 5.07
CA GLU A 70 -9.42 -7.90 5.67
C GLU A 70 -8.92 -6.59 5.03
N LEU A 71 -9.50 -6.21 3.89
CA LEU A 71 -9.17 -4.98 3.17
C LEU A 71 -10.01 -3.81 3.69
N LEU A 72 -9.52 -2.59 3.45
CA LEU A 72 -10.29 -1.38 3.72
C LEU A 72 -11.60 -1.37 2.90
N ASP A 73 -12.67 -0.83 3.47
CA ASP A 73 -14.01 -0.83 2.86
C ASP A 73 -14.02 -0.22 1.45
N ASN A 74 -13.19 0.81 1.22
CA ASN A 74 -13.10 1.56 -0.02
C ASN A 74 -12.19 0.93 -1.10
N VAL A 75 -11.79 -0.34 -0.92
CA VAL A 75 -10.98 -1.08 -1.90
C VAL A 75 -11.88 -1.93 -2.80
N THR A 76 -11.71 -1.84 -4.11
CA THR A 76 -12.35 -2.73 -5.08
C THR A 76 -11.40 -3.87 -5.46
N VAL A 77 -11.94 -4.99 -5.95
CA VAL A 77 -11.13 -6.12 -6.41
C VAL A 77 -11.12 -6.11 -7.94
N GLY A 78 -9.94 -6.26 -8.54
CA GLY A 78 -9.76 -6.25 -9.99
C GLY A 78 -8.71 -7.25 -10.46
N GLY A 79 -8.85 -7.68 -11.71
CA GLY A 79 -7.88 -8.56 -12.37
C GLY A 79 -6.91 -7.80 -13.27
N VAL A 80 -6.04 -8.55 -13.94
CA VAL A 80 -5.08 -7.99 -14.93
C VAL A 80 -5.79 -7.23 -16.06
N ALA A 81 -6.95 -7.71 -16.51
CA ALA A 81 -7.74 -7.04 -17.54
C ALA A 81 -8.23 -5.66 -17.10
N THR A 82 -8.71 -5.54 -15.86
CA THR A 82 -9.10 -4.26 -15.24
C THR A 82 -7.92 -3.31 -15.20
N TYR A 83 -6.74 -3.77 -14.77
CA TYR A 83 -5.53 -2.96 -14.77
C TYR A 83 -5.16 -2.48 -16.19
N MET A 84 -5.16 -3.38 -17.18
CA MET A 84 -4.81 -3.05 -18.57
C MET A 84 -5.76 -2.00 -19.19
N GLU A 85 -7.07 -2.12 -18.93
CA GLU A 85 -8.04 -1.14 -19.42
C GLU A 85 -7.80 0.26 -18.82
N ARG A 86 -7.58 0.33 -17.50
CA ARG A 86 -7.31 1.60 -16.80
C ARG A 86 -5.98 2.20 -17.23
N ALA A 87 -4.94 1.39 -17.30
CA ALA A 87 -3.62 1.80 -17.75
C ALA A 87 -3.63 2.33 -19.19
N GLY A 88 -4.40 1.68 -20.09
CA GLY A 88 -4.55 2.13 -21.47
C GLY A 88 -5.28 3.48 -21.62
N LYS A 89 -6.10 3.86 -20.64
CA LYS A 89 -6.79 5.16 -20.58
C LYS A 89 -6.01 6.23 -19.81
N ALA A 90 -4.98 5.85 -19.06
CA ALA A 90 -4.20 6.76 -18.24
C ALA A 90 -3.14 7.50 -19.07
N ASN A 91 -2.97 8.79 -18.83
CA ASN A 91 -1.90 9.57 -19.45
C ASN A 91 -0.50 9.14 -18.99
N VAL A 92 -0.41 8.65 -17.75
CA VAL A 92 0.84 8.19 -17.12
C VAL A 92 0.53 6.89 -16.37
N ASN A 93 1.39 5.88 -16.56
CA ASN A 93 1.34 4.62 -15.86
C ASN A 93 2.72 4.34 -15.24
N LEU A 94 2.77 4.03 -13.95
CA LEU A 94 4.01 3.78 -13.20
C LEU A 94 3.95 2.41 -12.53
N PHE A 95 5.08 1.73 -12.47
CA PHE A 95 5.28 0.54 -11.65
C PHE A 95 6.25 0.90 -10.52
N ILE A 96 5.79 0.80 -9.27
CA ILE A 96 6.48 1.28 -8.06
C ILE A 96 6.79 0.09 -7.15
#